data_AF-A0A0F9G9V6-F1
#
_entry.id   AF-A0A0F9G9V6-F1
#
_cell.length_a   1.000
_cell.length_b   1.000
_cell.length_c   1.000
_cell.angle_alpha   90.00
_cell.angle_beta   90.00
_cell.angle_gamma   90.00
#
_symmetry.space_group_name_H-M   'P 1'
#
loop_
_entity.id
_entity.type
_entity.pdbx_description
1 polymer ?
#
loop_
_entity_poly.entity_id
_entity_poly.type
_entity_poly.pdbx_seq_one_letter_code
_entity_poly.pdbx_strand_id
1 'polypeptide(L)'
;MELLLDEVQQEYDDDDANWRNEEQDLIAEKERIQKAADALHEEYNNLKNLMTRSTDEQVQAYVERLDRANEKLEQSQMDMLKVQAKLDKTDESLQIALKTLEEIKPRPDVDVLAYKADASIVSVEGNVAYLDIGSRDHVYAGLTFSVYNKNVPIPKDGKGKAEIEVFQVSPNASAARILTSSKKNAIVPEDIVANLIWDTDASNTFVVSGTFDFDGDGTADGADIPLFVEALLQ
;
A
#
# COMPACT_ATOMS: atom_id res chain seq x y z
N MET A 1 76.15 -23.15 93.75
CA MET A 1 75.95 -21.68 93.58
C MET A 1 76.24 -21.29 92.14
N GLU A 2 77.33 -21.78 91.54
CA GLU A 2 77.69 -21.59 90.12
C GLU A 2 76.67 -22.22 89.14
N LEU A 3 76.30 -23.49 89.33
CA LEU A 3 75.26 -24.20 88.53
C LEU A 3 73.88 -23.51 88.51
N LEU A 4 73.53 -22.81 89.60
CA LEU A 4 72.25 -22.11 89.73
C LEU A 4 72.25 -20.75 89.02
N LEU A 5 73.44 -20.19 88.76
CA LEU A 5 73.59 -18.95 88.02
C LEU A 5 73.52 -19.21 86.50
N ASP A 6 74.14 -20.30 86.03
CA ASP A 6 74.13 -20.67 84.62
C ASP A 6 72.71 -21.06 84.13
N GLU A 7 71.94 -21.77 84.95
CA GLU A 7 70.55 -22.15 84.65
C GLU A 7 69.64 -20.91 84.52
N VAL A 8 69.81 -19.94 85.43
CA VAL A 8 69.06 -18.66 85.39
C VAL A 8 69.48 -17.80 84.20
N GLN A 9 70.76 -17.81 83.82
CA GLN A 9 71.23 -17.06 82.64
C GLN A 9 70.69 -17.68 81.35
N GLN A 10 70.65 -19.01 81.26
CA GLN A 10 70.11 -19.70 80.11
C GLN A 10 68.59 -19.48 79.97
N GLU A 11 67.84 -19.55 81.07
CA GLU A 11 66.40 -19.25 81.07
C GLU A 11 66.11 -17.81 80.61
N TYR A 12 66.93 -16.85 81.04
CA TYR A 12 66.80 -15.46 80.61
C TYR A 12 67.10 -15.28 79.10
N ASP A 13 68.14 -15.94 78.59
CA ASP A 13 68.51 -15.86 77.18
C ASP A 13 67.46 -16.56 76.27
N ASP A 14 66.90 -17.68 76.74
CA ASP A 14 65.81 -18.38 76.06
C ASP A 14 64.52 -17.55 76.05
N ASP A 15 64.18 -16.86 77.15
CA ASP A 15 63.03 -15.96 77.25
C ASP A 15 63.20 -14.71 76.37
N ASP A 16 64.39 -14.09 76.31
CA ASP A 16 64.69 -12.96 75.41
C ASP A 16 64.60 -13.38 73.94
N ALA A 17 65.08 -14.58 73.60
CA ALA A 17 64.95 -15.14 72.25
C ALA A 17 63.48 -15.41 71.88
N ASN A 18 62.70 -15.99 72.80
CA ASN A 18 61.27 -16.23 72.60
C ASN A 18 60.51 -14.92 72.41
N TRP A 19 60.79 -13.91 73.24
CA TRP A 19 60.16 -12.60 73.14
C TRP A 19 60.44 -11.91 71.80
N ARG A 20 61.68 -11.99 71.31
CA ARG A 20 62.05 -11.44 70.00
C ARG A 20 61.36 -12.16 68.85
N ASN A 21 61.20 -13.49 68.95
CA ASN A 21 60.47 -14.26 67.94
C ASN A 21 58.98 -13.87 67.93
N GLU A 22 58.36 -13.75 69.11
CA GLU A 22 56.95 -13.34 69.23
C GLU A 22 56.73 -11.89 68.73
N GLU A 23 57.66 -10.97 69.03
CA GLU A 23 57.61 -9.61 68.49
C GLU A 23 57.72 -9.60 66.95
N GLN A 24 58.62 -10.40 66.37
CA GLN A 24 58.74 -10.54 64.92
C GLN A 24 57.47 -11.14 64.28
N ASP A 25 56.87 -12.15 64.91
CA ASP A 25 55.62 -12.76 64.45
C ASP A 25 54.46 -11.75 64.48
N LEU A 26 54.36 -10.95 65.56
CA LEU A 26 53.35 -9.90 65.67
C LEU A 26 53.55 -8.79 64.63
N ILE A 27 54.79 -8.40 64.35
CA ILE A 27 55.11 -7.43 63.28
C ILE A 27 54.72 -8.00 61.92
N ALA A 28 55.09 -9.25 61.63
CA ALA A 28 54.75 -9.91 60.37
C ALA A 28 53.24 -10.04 60.18
N GLU A 29 52.50 -10.36 61.25
CA GLU A 29 51.05 -10.46 61.21
C GLU A 29 50.38 -9.10 61.02
N LYS A 30 50.88 -8.06 61.71
CA LYS A 30 50.42 -6.68 61.48
C LYS A 30 50.65 -6.24 60.04
N GLU A 31 51.81 -6.54 59.46
CA GLU A 31 52.10 -6.23 58.06
C GLU A 31 51.18 -6.98 57.10
N ARG A 32 50.85 -8.25 57.38
CA ARG A 32 49.89 -9.03 56.59
C ARG A 32 48.50 -8.42 56.66
N ILE A 33 48.03 -8.06 57.84
CA ILE A 33 46.72 -7.44 58.04
C ILE A 33 46.67 -6.08 57.34
N GLN A 34 47.73 -5.26 57.43
CA GLN A 34 47.81 -3.99 56.72
C GLN A 34 47.76 -4.19 55.20
N LYS A 35 48.57 -5.09 54.65
CA LYS A 35 48.53 -5.41 53.21
C LYS A 35 47.16 -5.92 52.76
N ALA A 36 46.50 -6.74 53.58
CA ALA A 36 45.16 -7.22 53.30
C ALA A 36 44.11 -6.09 53.34
N ALA A 37 44.23 -5.16 54.29
CA ALA A 37 43.36 -3.99 54.39
C ALA A 37 43.54 -3.05 53.20
N ASP A 38 44.77 -2.80 52.77
CA ASP A 38 45.09 -1.97 51.61
C ASP A 38 44.55 -2.61 50.32
N ALA A 39 44.76 -3.91 50.13
CA ALA A 39 44.23 -4.64 48.99
C ALA A 39 42.69 -4.62 48.96
N LEU A 40 42.03 -4.83 50.10
CA LEU A 40 40.58 -4.75 50.20
C LEU A 40 40.06 -3.35 49.90
N HIS A 41 40.78 -2.31 50.31
CA HIS A 41 40.44 -0.92 50.01
C HIS A 41 40.52 -0.63 48.50
N GLU A 42 41.57 -1.12 47.83
CA GLU A 42 41.72 -1.00 46.37
C GLU A 42 40.60 -1.73 45.62
N GLU A 43 40.28 -2.98 46.02
CA GLU A 43 39.17 -3.75 45.43
C GLU A 43 37.83 -3.03 45.59
N TYR A 44 37.55 -2.48 46.78
CA TYR A 44 36.34 -1.71 47.04
C TYR A 44 36.25 -0.47 46.13
N ASN A 45 37.34 0.27 45.99
CA ASN A 45 37.38 1.46 45.13
C ASN A 45 37.19 1.09 43.65
N ASN A 46 37.80 -0.01 43.20
CA ASN A 46 37.63 -0.52 41.84
C ASN A 46 36.17 -0.94 41.58
N LEU A 47 35.57 -1.68 42.51
CA LEU A 47 34.17 -2.11 42.41
C LEU A 47 33.22 -0.90 42.38
N LYS A 48 33.46 0.08 43.26
CA LYS A 48 32.66 1.31 43.30
C LYS A 48 32.74 2.06 41.97
N ASN A 49 33.94 2.23 41.41
CA ASN A 49 34.14 2.89 40.13
C ASN A 49 33.46 2.14 38.97
N LEU A 50 33.53 0.80 38.97
CA LEU A 50 32.87 -0.03 37.98
C LEU A 50 31.34 0.09 38.07
N MET A 51 30.79 0.07 39.28
CA MET A 51 29.37 0.24 39.53
C MET A 51 28.87 1.61 39.10
N THR A 52 29.60 2.68 39.43
CA THR A 52 29.26 4.05 39.00
C THR A 52 29.27 4.15 37.47
N ARG A 53 30.35 3.69 36.81
CA ARG A 53 30.44 3.70 35.34
C ARG A 53 29.30 2.91 34.69
N SER A 54 29.03 1.69 35.16
CA SER A 54 27.96 0.87 34.62
C SER A 54 26.59 1.49 34.81
N THR A 55 26.36 2.16 35.94
CA THR A 55 25.10 2.87 36.20
C THR A 55 24.96 4.09 35.29
N ASP A 56 26.02 4.88 35.15
CA ASP A 56 26.04 6.06 34.28
C ASP A 56 25.84 5.67 32.80
N GLU A 57 26.49 4.61 32.34
CA GLU A 57 26.32 4.05 30.99
C GLU A 57 24.88 3.59 30.75
N GLN A 58 24.27 2.90 31.73
CA GLN A 58 22.87 2.49 31.63
C GLN A 58 21.94 3.70 31.57
N VAL A 59 22.12 4.68 32.45
CA VAL A 59 21.31 5.91 32.47
C VAL A 59 21.43 6.65 31.14
N GLN A 60 22.64 6.81 30.61
CA GLN A 60 22.86 7.44 29.30
C GLN A 60 22.17 6.66 28.18
N ALA A 61 22.30 5.33 28.15
CA ALA A 61 21.63 4.50 27.15
C ALA A 61 20.09 4.61 27.24
N TYR A 62 19.53 4.73 28.44
CA TYR A 62 18.09 4.94 28.64
C TYR A 62 17.65 6.34 28.19
N VAL A 63 18.42 7.38 28.50
CA VAL A 63 18.14 8.76 28.05
C VAL A 63 18.17 8.83 26.53
N GLU A 64 19.21 8.32 25.88
CA GLU A 64 19.28 8.28 24.42
C GLU A 64 18.13 7.49 23.79
N ARG A 65 17.71 6.39 24.44
CA ARG A 65 16.56 5.60 23.97
C ARG A 65 15.26 6.37 24.10
N LEU A 66 15.09 7.15 25.17
CA LEU A 66 13.93 8.04 25.36
C LEU A 66 13.92 9.15 24.32
N ASP A 67 15.05 9.80 24.07
CA ASP A 67 15.16 10.87 23.07
C ASP A 67 14.81 10.34 21.68
N ARG A 68 15.41 9.21 21.26
CA ARG A 68 15.06 8.56 19.99
C ARG A 68 13.60 8.12 19.90
N ALA A 69 12.99 7.74 21.02
CA ALA A 69 11.57 7.36 21.04
C ALA A 69 10.66 8.58 20.89
N ASN A 70 11.00 9.69 21.54
CA ASN A 70 10.28 10.96 21.44
C ASN A 70 10.39 11.55 20.02
N GLU A 71 11.58 11.59 19.44
CA GLU A 71 11.78 12.04 18.05
C GLU A 71 10.94 11.21 17.06
N LYS A 72 10.92 9.89 17.22
CA LYS A 72 10.07 9.01 16.39
C LYS A 72 8.59 9.26 16.59
N LEU A 73 8.16 9.53 17.82
CA LEU A 73 6.78 9.83 18.14
C LEU A 73 6.33 11.13 17.47
N GLU A 74 7.13 12.19 17.57
CA GLU A 74 6.87 13.48 16.91
C GLU A 74 6.80 13.33 15.40
N GLN A 75 7.78 12.62 14.80
CA GLN A 75 7.79 12.35 13.37
C GLN A 75 6.54 11.58 12.92
N SER A 76 6.16 10.52 13.65
CA SER A 76 4.97 9.73 13.34
C SER A 76 3.69 10.56 13.47
N GLN A 77 3.61 11.49 14.42
CA GLN A 77 2.46 12.40 14.56
C GLN A 77 2.39 13.37 13.37
N MET A 78 3.52 13.94 12.95
CA MET A 78 3.57 14.81 11.77
C MET A 78 3.15 14.07 10.50
N ASP A 79 3.62 12.83 10.32
CA ASP A 79 3.27 12.02 9.16
C ASP A 79 1.79 11.62 9.18
N MET A 80 1.24 11.32 10.36
CA MET A 80 -0.20 11.06 10.53
C MET A 80 -1.05 12.26 10.09
N LEU A 81 -0.67 13.48 10.51
CA LEU A 81 -1.37 14.70 10.11
C LEU A 81 -1.31 14.94 8.59
N LYS A 82 -0.15 14.71 7.97
CA LYS A 82 0.00 14.82 6.51
C LYS A 82 -0.85 13.80 5.76
N VAL A 83 -0.87 12.55 6.22
CA VAL A 83 -1.69 11.49 5.63
C VAL A 83 -3.17 11.80 5.78
N GLN A 84 -3.61 12.28 6.94
CA GLN A 84 -5.00 12.67 7.17
C GLN A 84 -5.42 13.80 6.22
N ALA A 85 -4.63 14.87 6.13
CA ALA A 85 -4.91 15.98 5.21
C ALA A 85 -4.98 15.53 3.74
N LYS A 86 -4.13 14.58 3.34
CA LYS A 86 -4.15 14.00 1.99
C LYS A 86 -5.39 13.12 1.76
N LEU A 87 -5.79 12.36 2.77
CA LEU A 87 -6.99 11.53 2.73
C LEU A 87 -8.23 12.40 2.55
N ASP A 88 -8.37 13.46 3.34
CA ASP A 88 -9.50 14.40 3.27
C ASP A 88 -9.59 15.04 1.87
N LYS A 89 -8.46 15.51 1.33
CA LYS A 89 -8.40 16.08 -0.03
C LYS A 89 -8.77 15.05 -1.12
N THR A 90 -8.35 13.80 -0.95
CA THR A 90 -8.64 12.72 -1.90
C THR A 90 -10.11 12.32 -1.84
N ASP A 91 -10.69 12.29 -0.64
CA ASP A 91 -12.12 12.02 -0.46
C ASP A 91 -12.97 13.12 -1.10
N GLU A 92 -12.64 14.39 -0.88
CA GLU A 92 -13.31 15.52 -1.55
C GLU A 92 -13.23 15.39 -3.08
N SER A 93 -12.03 15.09 -3.60
CA SER A 93 -11.81 14.91 -5.04
C SER A 93 -12.60 13.73 -5.60
N LEU A 94 -12.71 12.63 -4.84
CA LEU A 94 -13.50 11.46 -5.21
C LEU A 94 -14.99 11.79 -5.22
N GLN A 95 -15.50 12.53 -4.22
CA GLN A 95 -16.90 12.96 -4.19
C GLN A 95 -17.24 13.86 -5.37
N ILE A 96 -16.34 14.79 -5.74
CA ILE A 96 -16.50 15.62 -6.93
C ILE A 96 -16.54 14.75 -8.19
N ALA A 97 -15.56 13.85 -8.36
CA ALA A 97 -15.51 12.95 -9.52
C ALA A 97 -16.75 12.06 -9.63
N LEU A 98 -17.26 11.54 -8.51
CA LEU A 98 -18.50 10.75 -8.46
C LEU A 98 -19.71 11.59 -8.86
N LYS A 99 -19.82 12.81 -8.35
CA LYS A 99 -20.91 13.73 -8.72
C LYS A 99 -20.87 14.08 -10.20
N THR A 100 -19.69 14.41 -10.72
CA THR A 100 -19.49 14.67 -12.16
C THR A 100 -19.84 13.43 -12.98
N LEU A 101 -19.49 12.23 -12.52
CA LEU A 101 -19.87 10.98 -13.18
C LEU A 101 -21.39 10.76 -13.15
N GLU A 102 -22.09 11.10 -12.06
CA GLU A 102 -23.56 11.05 -12.00
C GLU A 102 -24.23 12.07 -12.92
N GLU A 103 -23.60 13.23 -13.14
CA GLU A 103 -24.06 14.26 -14.08
C GLU A 103 -23.79 13.87 -15.55
N ILE A 104 -22.68 13.18 -15.83
CA ILE A 104 -22.28 12.72 -17.17
C ILE A 104 -22.93 11.39 -17.53
N LYS A 105 -23.28 10.54 -16.55
CA LYS A 105 -24.05 9.34 -16.82
C LYS A 105 -25.32 9.77 -17.53
N PRO A 106 -25.54 9.38 -18.79
CA PRO A 106 -26.86 9.50 -19.37
C PRO A 106 -27.75 8.73 -18.41
N ARG A 107 -28.65 9.44 -17.72
CA ARG A 107 -29.77 8.78 -17.09
C ARG A 107 -30.37 7.99 -18.24
N PRO A 108 -30.48 6.66 -18.14
CA PRO A 108 -31.31 5.96 -19.10
C PRO A 108 -32.66 6.60 -18.89
N ASP A 109 -33.04 7.49 -19.81
CA ASP A 109 -34.39 7.96 -19.90
C ASP A 109 -35.12 6.70 -20.31
N VAL A 110 -35.66 6.01 -19.30
CA VAL A 110 -36.18 4.64 -19.41
C VAL A 110 -37.37 4.60 -20.39
N ASP A 111 -37.81 5.76 -20.87
CA ASP A 111 -38.93 5.95 -21.77
C ASP A 111 -38.56 6.41 -23.19
N VAL A 112 -37.28 6.62 -23.53
CA VAL A 112 -36.92 7.14 -24.87
C VAL A 112 -35.79 6.30 -25.50
N LEU A 113 -36.18 5.42 -26.43
CA LEU A 113 -35.39 4.68 -27.45
C LEU A 113 -35.28 3.15 -27.36
N ALA A 114 -35.94 2.45 -26.44
CA ALA A 114 -35.94 0.98 -26.41
C ALA A 114 -36.78 0.27 -27.51
N TYR A 115 -37.13 0.94 -28.62
CA TYR A 115 -38.04 0.37 -29.65
C TYR A 115 -37.59 0.50 -31.10
N LYS A 116 -36.40 1.02 -31.40
CA LYS A 116 -35.83 0.87 -32.75
C LYS A 116 -34.80 -0.25 -32.72
N ALA A 117 -35.14 -1.35 -33.37
CA ALA A 117 -34.14 -2.32 -33.81
C ALA A 117 -33.12 -1.57 -34.69
N ASP A 118 -31.83 -1.66 -34.35
CA ASP A 118 -30.77 -1.07 -35.18
C ASP A 118 -30.64 -1.82 -36.50
N ALA A 119 -30.84 -3.14 -36.46
CA ALA A 119 -30.79 -4.03 -37.62
C ALA A 119 -31.59 -5.32 -37.41
N SER A 120 -31.69 -6.11 -38.48
CA SER A 120 -32.21 -7.46 -38.48
C SER A 120 -31.26 -8.46 -39.13
N ILE A 121 -31.34 -9.72 -38.69
CA ILE A 121 -30.60 -10.82 -39.31
C ILE A 121 -31.26 -11.17 -40.65
N VAL A 122 -30.50 -11.04 -41.75
CA VAL A 122 -30.96 -11.42 -43.09
C VAL A 122 -30.80 -12.93 -43.29
N SER A 123 -29.64 -13.47 -42.95
CA SER A 123 -29.33 -14.89 -43.06
C SER A 123 -28.20 -15.29 -42.12
N VAL A 124 -28.10 -16.60 -41.85
CA VAL A 124 -27.02 -17.18 -41.04
C VAL A 124 -26.45 -18.37 -41.79
N GLU A 125 -25.14 -18.35 -42.02
CA GLU A 125 -24.39 -19.41 -42.70
C GLU A 125 -23.22 -19.85 -41.81
N GLY A 126 -23.36 -21.02 -41.18
CA GLY A 126 -22.37 -21.55 -40.26
C GLY A 126 -22.15 -20.62 -39.06
N ASN A 127 -20.98 -19.99 -38.99
CA ASN A 127 -20.62 -19.04 -37.92
C ASN A 127 -20.70 -17.56 -38.35
N VAL A 128 -21.33 -17.28 -39.49
CA VAL A 128 -21.46 -15.95 -40.06
C VAL A 128 -22.93 -15.56 -40.09
N ALA A 129 -23.23 -14.36 -39.60
CA ALA A 129 -24.53 -13.74 -39.67
C ALA A 129 -24.47 -12.52 -40.61
N TYR A 130 -25.46 -12.39 -41.49
CA TYR A 130 -25.59 -11.25 -42.39
C TYR A 130 -26.65 -10.29 -41.86
N LEU A 131 -26.32 -9.00 -41.84
CA LEU A 131 -27.18 -7.93 -41.34
C LEU A 131 -27.62 -7.01 -42.48
N ASP A 132 -28.78 -6.37 -42.31
CA ASP A 132 -29.36 -5.39 -43.22
C ASP A 132 -28.85 -3.95 -43.02
N ILE A 133 -27.79 -3.77 -42.22
CA ILE A 133 -27.11 -2.49 -42.00
C ILE A 133 -25.67 -2.50 -42.53
N GLY A 134 -25.21 -1.34 -42.97
CA GLY A 134 -23.90 -1.17 -43.59
C GLY A 134 -23.19 0.13 -43.21
N SER A 135 -22.21 0.52 -44.02
CA SER A 135 -21.39 1.71 -43.75
C SER A 135 -22.19 3.02 -43.78
N ARG A 136 -23.36 3.04 -44.45
CA ARG A 136 -24.27 4.20 -44.44
C ARG A 136 -24.99 4.38 -43.11
N ASP A 137 -25.07 3.31 -42.33
CA ASP A 137 -25.63 3.28 -40.99
C ASP A 137 -24.53 3.34 -39.92
N HIS A 138 -23.34 3.85 -40.29
CA HIS A 138 -22.15 3.98 -39.43
C HIS A 138 -21.62 2.66 -38.86
N VAL A 139 -21.90 1.54 -39.53
CA VAL A 139 -21.31 0.24 -39.17
C VAL A 139 -19.86 0.17 -39.63
N TYR A 140 -18.96 -0.26 -38.75
CA TYR A 140 -17.54 -0.51 -39.05
C TYR A 140 -17.12 -1.89 -38.54
N ALA A 141 -16.02 -2.42 -39.09
CA ALA A 141 -15.46 -3.69 -38.63
C ALA A 141 -14.97 -3.58 -37.18
N GLY A 142 -15.27 -4.57 -36.35
CA GLY A 142 -15.05 -4.58 -34.91
C GLY A 142 -16.26 -4.15 -34.08
N LEU A 143 -17.30 -3.57 -34.71
CA LEU A 143 -18.54 -3.23 -34.01
C LEU A 143 -19.25 -4.51 -33.57
N THR A 144 -19.62 -4.56 -32.28
CA THR A 144 -20.25 -5.72 -31.66
C THR A 144 -21.73 -5.44 -31.40
N PHE A 145 -22.58 -6.42 -31.67
CA PHE A 145 -24.01 -6.33 -31.41
C PHE A 145 -24.52 -7.54 -30.64
N SER A 146 -25.63 -7.33 -29.92
CA SER A 146 -26.42 -8.40 -29.32
C SER A 146 -27.63 -8.73 -30.20
N VAL A 147 -27.91 -10.02 -30.34
CA VAL A 147 -29.06 -10.53 -31.10
C VAL A 147 -30.20 -10.87 -30.13
N TYR A 148 -31.41 -10.46 -30.48
CA TYR A 148 -32.65 -10.64 -29.73
C TYR A 148 -33.71 -11.33 -30.58
N ASN A 149 -34.73 -11.89 -29.92
CA ASN A 149 -35.85 -12.49 -30.63
C ASN A 149 -36.81 -11.40 -31.09
N LYS A 150 -37.23 -11.46 -32.36
CA LYS A 150 -38.19 -10.49 -32.94
C LYS A 150 -39.53 -10.37 -32.20
N ASN A 151 -39.95 -11.43 -31.51
CA ASN A 151 -41.25 -11.52 -30.84
C ASN A 151 -41.18 -11.22 -29.33
N VAL A 152 -40.00 -10.93 -28.79
CA VAL A 152 -39.81 -10.72 -27.35
C VAL A 152 -39.18 -9.36 -27.12
N PRO A 153 -39.75 -8.51 -26.25
CA PRO A 153 -39.11 -7.26 -25.86
C PRO A 153 -37.70 -7.49 -25.34
N ILE A 154 -36.80 -6.55 -25.62
CA ILE A 154 -35.42 -6.62 -25.16
C ILE A 154 -35.42 -6.70 -23.61
N PRO A 155 -34.80 -7.74 -23.02
CA PRO A 155 -34.73 -7.89 -21.56
C PRO A 155 -34.06 -6.70 -20.88
N LYS A 156 -34.52 -6.33 -19.68
CA LYS A 156 -33.92 -5.23 -18.89
C LYS A 156 -32.47 -5.50 -18.47
N ASP A 157 -32.06 -6.76 -18.45
CA ASP A 157 -30.67 -7.13 -18.16
C ASP A 157 -29.76 -7.07 -19.41
N GLY A 158 -30.31 -6.69 -20.57
CA GLY A 158 -29.59 -6.53 -21.82
C GLY A 158 -29.02 -7.83 -22.39
N LYS A 159 -29.42 -9.00 -21.89
CA LYS A 159 -28.86 -10.28 -22.35
C LYS A 159 -29.55 -10.76 -23.62
N GLY A 160 -28.83 -10.62 -24.74
CA GLY A 160 -29.20 -11.21 -26.02
C GLY A 160 -29.06 -12.74 -26.04
N LYS A 161 -29.63 -13.37 -27.06
CA LYS A 161 -29.46 -14.81 -27.32
C LYS A 161 -28.14 -15.16 -28.00
N ALA A 162 -27.49 -14.18 -28.61
CA ALA A 162 -26.19 -14.29 -29.23
C ALA A 162 -25.47 -12.94 -29.25
N GLU A 163 -24.16 -13.01 -29.41
CA GLU A 163 -23.28 -11.86 -29.58
C GLU A 163 -22.52 -12.03 -30.89
N ILE A 164 -22.48 -10.96 -31.70
CA ILE A 164 -21.91 -10.97 -33.04
C ILE A 164 -20.96 -9.79 -33.22
N GLU A 165 -19.86 -9.99 -33.95
CA GLU A 165 -18.85 -8.97 -34.25
C GLU A 165 -18.73 -8.78 -35.75
N VAL A 166 -18.93 -7.55 -36.23
CA VAL A 166 -18.84 -7.22 -37.65
C VAL A 166 -17.39 -7.34 -38.12
N PHE A 167 -17.15 -8.06 -39.21
CA PHE A 167 -15.81 -8.18 -39.82
C PHE A 167 -15.76 -7.69 -41.27
N GLN A 168 -16.90 -7.61 -41.95
CA GLN A 168 -16.99 -7.12 -43.32
C GLN A 168 -18.20 -6.20 -43.47
N VAL A 169 -17.99 -5.04 -44.08
CA VAL A 169 -19.03 -4.01 -44.25
C VAL A 169 -19.16 -3.64 -45.71
N SER A 170 -20.41 -3.61 -46.18
CA SER A 170 -20.83 -3.05 -47.46
C SER A 170 -21.74 -1.83 -47.22
N PRO A 171 -22.13 -1.05 -48.24
CA PRO A 171 -22.92 0.17 -48.03
C PRO A 171 -24.25 -0.01 -47.29
N ASN A 172 -24.96 -1.13 -47.52
CA ASN A 172 -26.29 -1.42 -46.96
C ASN A 172 -26.37 -2.82 -46.30
N ALA A 173 -25.24 -3.46 -46.05
CA ALA A 173 -25.21 -4.81 -45.48
C ALA A 173 -23.86 -5.06 -44.82
N SER A 174 -23.82 -5.97 -43.86
CA SER A 174 -22.58 -6.36 -43.20
C SER A 174 -22.60 -7.85 -42.88
N ALA A 175 -21.40 -8.42 -42.75
CA ALA A 175 -21.21 -9.77 -42.26
C ALA A 175 -20.51 -9.72 -40.90
N ALA A 176 -21.10 -10.45 -39.96
CA ALA A 176 -20.62 -10.55 -38.60
C ALA A 176 -20.32 -12.00 -38.23
N ARG A 177 -19.31 -12.20 -37.41
CA ARG A 177 -18.93 -13.48 -36.83
C ARG A 177 -19.69 -13.66 -35.53
N ILE A 178 -20.28 -14.84 -35.34
CA ILE A 178 -20.93 -15.19 -34.09
C ILE A 178 -19.86 -15.50 -33.05
N LEU A 179 -19.82 -14.71 -31.96
CA LEU A 179 -18.92 -14.88 -30.82
C LEU A 179 -19.51 -15.85 -29.81
N THR A 180 -20.76 -15.61 -29.43
CA THR A 180 -21.50 -16.46 -28.49
C THR A 180 -22.91 -16.69 -29.01
N SER A 181 -23.48 -17.87 -28.75
CA SER A 181 -24.86 -18.17 -29.09
C SER A 181 -25.50 -19.16 -28.12
N SER A 182 -26.78 -18.95 -27.85
CA SER A 182 -27.57 -19.82 -27.00
C SER A 182 -27.98 -21.09 -27.76
N LYS A 183 -27.54 -22.25 -27.27
CA LYS A 183 -27.94 -23.56 -27.83
C LYS A 183 -29.45 -23.82 -27.74
N LYS A 184 -30.15 -23.14 -26.84
CA LYS A 184 -31.60 -23.29 -26.63
C LYS A 184 -32.43 -22.42 -27.58
N ASN A 185 -31.84 -21.35 -28.12
CA ASN A 185 -32.53 -20.37 -28.95
C ASN A 185 -31.60 -19.95 -30.08
N ALA A 186 -31.67 -20.68 -31.20
CA ALA A 186 -30.84 -20.42 -32.36
C ALA A 186 -31.11 -19.04 -32.97
N ILE A 187 -30.10 -18.48 -33.64
CA ILE A 187 -30.24 -17.28 -34.46
C ILE A 187 -31.02 -17.66 -35.72
N VAL A 188 -32.03 -16.88 -36.06
CA VAL A 188 -32.91 -17.07 -37.21
C VAL A 188 -33.05 -15.74 -37.97
N PRO A 189 -33.42 -15.79 -39.27
CA PRO A 189 -33.75 -14.58 -39.99
C PRO A 189 -34.83 -13.75 -39.28
N GLU A 190 -34.74 -12.43 -39.43
CA GLU A 190 -35.56 -11.39 -38.80
C GLU A 190 -35.34 -11.20 -37.30
N ASP A 191 -34.39 -11.90 -36.68
CA ASP A 191 -33.98 -11.54 -35.32
C ASP A 191 -33.48 -10.11 -35.25
N ILE A 192 -33.81 -9.43 -34.15
CA ILE A 192 -33.44 -8.04 -33.93
C ILE A 192 -31.98 -8.00 -33.49
N VAL A 193 -31.23 -7.08 -34.06
CA VAL A 193 -29.85 -6.78 -33.67
C VAL A 193 -29.82 -5.39 -33.09
N ALA A 194 -29.26 -5.26 -31.89
CA ALA A 194 -29.12 -3.98 -31.22
C ALA A 194 -27.82 -3.92 -30.43
N ASN A 195 -27.21 -2.73 -30.39
CA ASN A 195 -26.09 -2.45 -29.51
C ASN A 195 -26.58 -1.54 -28.38
N LEU A 196 -26.90 -2.13 -27.22
CA LEU A 196 -27.51 -1.42 -26.09
C LEU A 196 -26.60 -0.39 -25.39
N ILE A 197 -25.34 -0.28 -25.82
CA ILE A 197 -24.39 0.72 -25.31
C ILE A 197 -24.16 1.82 -26.37
N TRP A 198 -24.67 1.65 -27.59
CA TRP A 198 -24.41 2.52 -28.73
C TRP A 198 -25.66 3.30 -29.12
N ASP A 199 -25.53 4.62 -29.16
CA ASP A 199 -26.52 5.53 -29.68
C ASP A 199 -25.97 6.12 -30.98
N THR A 200 -26.67 5.88 -32.10
CA THR A 200 -26.27 6.35 -33.44
C THR A 200 -26.32 7.87 -33.56
N ASP A 201 -27.06 8.56 -32.68
CA ASP A 201 -27.19 10.02 -32.65
C ASP A 201 -26.27 10.68 -31.60
N ALA A 202 -25.50 9.91 -30.82
CA ALA A 202 -24.67 10.46 -29.75
C ALA A 202 -23.25 10.84 -30.21
N SER A 203 -22.93 12.14 -30.11
CA SER A 203 -21.54 12.62 -30.16
C SER A 203 -20.81 12.23 -28.88
N ASN A 204 -19.77 11.40 -28.98
CA ASN A 204 -18.95 11.02 -27.82
C ASN A 204 -18.15 12.23 -27.33
N THR A 205 -18.57 12.83 -26.21
CA THR A 205 -17.80 13.88 -25.53
C THR A 205 -16.82 13.25 -24.55
N PHE A 206 -15.53 13.33 -24.85
CA PHE A 206 -14.47 12.90 -23.93
C PHE A 206 -14.11 14.04 -22.99
N VAL A 207 -14.35 13.85 -21.69
CA VAL A 207 -13.93 14.80 -20.65
C VAL A 207 -12.68 14.23 -19.98
N VAL A 208 -11.58 14.98 -20.02
CA VAL A 208 -10.36 14.64 -19.28
C VAL A 208 -10.29 15.56 -18.06
N SER A 209 -10.43 14.98 -16.87
CA SER A 209 -10.33 15.70 -15.60
C SER A 209 -9.08 15.27 -14.86
N GLY A 210 -8.26 16.23 -14.45
CA GLY A 210 -7.00 16.02 -13.76
C GLY A 210 -6.23 17.33 -13.58
N THR A 211 -5.19 17.31 -12.75
CA THR A 211 -4.23 18.40 -12.65
C THR A 211 -3.17 18.19 -13.73
N PHE A 212 -3.05 19.13 -14.65
CA PHE A 212 -2.08 19.08 -15.74
C PHE A 212 -1.02 20.14 -15.52
N ASP A 213 0.23 19.75 -15.65
CA ASP A 213 1.39 20.64 -15.69
C ASP A 213 1.75 20.77 -17.17
N PHE A 214 1.33 21.87 -17.79
CA PHE A 214 1.48 22.08 -19.23
C PHE A 214 2.85 22.65 -19.57
N ASP A 215 3.47 23.38 -18.64
CA ASP A 215 4.79 23.99 -18.83
C ASP A 215 5.95 23.19 -18.22
N GLY A 216 5.65 22.13 -17.47
CA GLY A 216 6.60 21.18 -16.91
C GLY A 216 7.33 21.71 -15.68
N ASP A 217 6.78 22.68 -14.97
CA ASP A 217 7.42 23.33 -13.83
C ASP A 217 7.26 22.56 -12.50
N GLY A 218 6.51 21.45 -12.51
CA GLY A 218 6.25 20.60 -11.36
C GLY A 218 5.09 21.09 -10.49
N THR A 219 4.42 22.16 -10.88
CA THR A 219 3.15 22.64 -10.32
C THR A 219 2.03 22.46 -11.34
N ALA A 220 0.80 22.29 -10.85
CA ALA A 220 -0.34 22.09 -11.73
C ALA A 220 -0.79 23.44 -12.30
N ASP A 221 -0.81 23.54 -13.63
CA ASP A 221 -1.34 24.67 -14.37
C ASP A 221 -2.86 24.60 -14.43
N GLY A 222 -3.51 25.55 -13.79
CA GLY A 222 -4.98 25.67 -13.79
C GLY A 222 -5.61 25.06 -12.55
N ALA A 223 -6.06 25.94 -11.66
CA ALA A 223 -7.02 25.57 -10.63
C ALA A 223 -8.33 25.14 -11.32
N ASP A 224 -8.71 23.86 -11.20
CA ASP A 224 -10.07 23.34 -11.38
C ASP A 224 -10.85 23.85 -12.60
N ILE A 225 -10.22 23.94 -13.77
CA ILE A 225 -10.95 24.20 -15.02
C ILE A 225 -11.05 22.88 -15.79
N PRO A 226 -12.24 22.25 -15.94
CA PRO A 226 -12.39 21.11 -16.81
C PRO A 226 -12.00 21.52 -18.24
N LEU A 227 -10.94 20.91 -18.76
CA LEU A 227 -10.52 21.13 -20.14
C LEU A 227 -11.40 20.27 -21.04
N PHE A 228 -12.36 20.92 -21.71
CA PHE A 228 -13.18 20.28 -22.72
C PHE A 228 -12.35 20.08 -23.98
N VAL A 229 -11.99 18.83 -24.30
CA VAL A 229 -11.38 18.48 -25.57
C VAL A 229 -12.49 18.02 -26.52
N GLU A 230 -12.95 18.91 -27.38
CA GLU A 230 -13.77 18.52 -28.54
C GLU A 230 -12.87 17.83 -29.56
N ALA A 231 -12.79 16.50 -29.48
CA ALA A 231 -12.25 15.71 -30.57
C ALA A 231 -13.33 15.55 -31.64
N LEU A 232 -13.33 16.42 -32.65
CA LEU A 232 -14.00 16.16 -33.92
C LEU A 232 -13.29 15.01 -34.62
N LEU A 233 -13.71 13.78 -34.35
CA LEU A 233 -13.39 12.64 -35.19
C LEU A 233 -14.25 12.74 -36.46
N GLN A 234 -13.58 13.03 -37.58
CA GLN A 234 -14.14 12.97 -38.94
C GLN A 234 -14.42 11.54 -39.37
#